data_AF-A0A7X3FU61-F1
#
_entry.id   AF-A0A7X3FU61-F1
#
_cell.length_a   1.000
_cell.length_b   1.000
_cell.length_c   1.000
_cell.angle_alpha   90.00
_cell.angle_beta   90.00
_cell.angle_gamma   90.00
#
_symmetry.space_group_name_H-M   'P 1'
#
loop_
_entity.id
_entity.type
_entity.pdbx_description
1 polymer ?
#
loop_
_entity_poly.entity_id
_entity_poly.type
_entity_poly.pdbx_seq_one_letter_code
_entity_poly.pdbx_strand_id
1 'polypeptide(L)'
;MVFIKYSGAVPQADRDCLMRDLEQLRSEIEGMEDFRTGRNVSPEAPLVHGLVDLFWIDFRDAEARDAYLANTTHKAIGARIMASLDGGQEAIFVCDLEL
;
A
#
# COMPACT_ATOMS: atom_id res chain seq x y z
N MET A 1 4.18 -1.62 6.30
CA MET A 1 3.01 -2.42 5.87
C MET A 1 1.80 -1.51 5.73
N VAL A 2 0.96 -1.72 4.71
CA VAL A 2 -0.24 -0.92 4.45
C VAL A 2 -1.40 -1.86 4.14
N PHE A 3 -2.51 -1.67 4.83
CA PHE A 3 -3.75 -2.42 4.63
C PHE A 3 -4.82 -1.47 4.10
N ILE A 4 -5.63 -1.96 3.15
CA ILE A 4 -6.54 -1.15 2.36
C ILE A 4 -7.91 -1.82 2.31
N LYS A 5 -8.95 -1.01 2.48
CA LYS A 5 -10.34 -1.32 2.14
C LYS A 5 -10.74 -0.49 0.92
N TYR A 6 -10.66 -1.09 -0.26
CA TYR A 6 -11.13 -0.45 -1.50
C TYR A 6 -12.65 -0.34 -1.54
N SER A 7 -13.14 0.73 -2.17
CA SER A 7 -14.54 0.82 -2.56
C SER A 7 -14.91 -0.35 -3.48
N GLY A 8 -16.12 -0.89 -3.30
CA GLY A 8 -16.67 -1.95 -4.15
C GLY A 8 -16.81 -1.55 -5.61
N ALA A 9 -16.77 -0.25 -5.92
CA ALA A 9 -16.82 0.28 -7.28
C ALA A 9 -15.47 0.19 -8.01
N VAL A 10 -14.36 -0.03 -7.31
CA VAL A 10 -13.00 -0.07 -7.89
C VAL A 10 -12.75 -1.45 -8.51
N PRO A 11 -12.57 -1.55 -9.84
CA PRO A 11 -12.29 -2.81 -10.53
C PRO A 11 -10.99 -3.47 -10.06
N GLN A 12 -10.93 -4.80 -10.11
CA GLN A 12 -9.72 -5.55 -9.74
C GLN A 12 -8.50 -5.12 -10.58
N ALA A 13 -8.68 -4.91 -11.88
CA ALA A 13 -7.60 -4.49 -12.78
C ALA A 13 -6.96 -3.15 -12.36
N ASP A 14 -7.74 -2.23 -11.80
CA ASP A 14 -7.23 -0.94 -11.32
C ASP A 14 -6.44 -1.10 -10.02
N ARG A 15 -6.88 -2.01 -9.12
CA ARG A 15 -6.12 -2.37 -7.91
C ARG A 15 -4.79 -3.01 -8.27
N ASP A 16 -4.80 -3.97 -9.21
CA ASP A 16 -3.60 -4.65 -9.70
C ASP A 16 -2.64 -3.66 -10.40
N CYS A 17 -3.19 -2.65 -11.08
CA CYS A 17 -2.41 -1.55 -11.65
C CYS A 17 -1.69 -0.75 -10.57
N LEU A 18 -2.39 -0.34 -9.51
CA LEU A 18 -1.79 0.38 -8.38
C LEU A 18 -0.65 -0.40 -7.72
N MET A 19 -0.80 -1.71 -7.54
CA MET A 19 0.26 -2.54 -6.93
C MET A 19 1.48 -2.65 -7.83
N ARG A 20 1.29 -2.83 -9.15
CA ARG A 20 2.39 -2.83 -10.12
C ARG A 20 3.12 -1.48 -10.18
N ASP A 21 2.37 -0.38 -10.11
CA ASP A 21 2.94 0.96 -10.10
C ASP A 21 3.78 1.19 -8.82
N LEU A 22 3.31 0.70 -7.66
CA LEU A 22 4.10 0.74 -6.42
C LEU A 22 5.37 -0.10 -6.50
N GLU A 23 5.30 -1.31 -7.05
CA GLU A 23 6.47 -2.19 -7.19
C GLU A 23 7.56 -1.56 -8.08
N GLN A 24 7.16 -0.83 -9.13
CA GLN A 24 8.09 -0.17 -10.05
C GLN A 24 8.93 0.92 -9.39
N LEU A 25 8.48 1.49 -8.26
CA LEU A 25 9.25 2.49 -7.50
C LEU A 25 10.59 1.95 -6.99
N ARG A 26 10.78 0.62 -6.94
CA ARG A 26 12.08 -0.01 -6.65
C ARG A 26 13.19 0.44 -7.61
N SER A 27 12.84 0.84 -8.83
CA SER A 27 13.79 1.36 -9.81
C SER A 27 14.13 2.85 -9.60
N GLU A 28 13.32 3.57 -8.82
CA GLU A 28 13.48 5.00 -8.54
C GLU A 28 14.09 5.28 -7.16
N ILE A 29 13.98 4.34 -6.23
CA ILE A 29 14.27 4.55 -4.81
C ILE A 29 15.37 3.58 -4.37
N GLU A 30 16.56 4.14 -4.15
CA GLU A 30 17.64 3.38 -3.55
C GLU A 30 17.26 2.92 -2.13
N GLY A 31 17.50 1.65 -1.81
CA GLY A 31 17.17 1.08 -0.51
C GLY A 31 15.73 0.58 -0.37
N MET A 32 14.93 0.57 -1.45
CA MET A 32 13.67 -0.18 -1.53
C MET A 32 13.95 -1.64 -1.92
N GLU A 33 14.19 -2.49 -0.93
CA GLU A 33 14.79 -3.81 -1.12
C GLU A 33 13.79 -4.84 -1.67
N ASP A 34 12.56 -4.86 -1.17
CA ASP A 34 11.51 -5.78 -1.60
C ASP A 34 10.13 -5.10 -1.61
N PHE A 35 9.21 -5.65 -2.39
CA PHE A 35 7.81 -5.26 -2.42
C PHE A 35 6.94 -6.52 -2.48
N ARG A 36 5.92 -6.57 -1.63
CA ARG A 36 4.95 -7.66 -1.64
C ARG A 36 3.55 -7.11 -1.49
N THR A 37 2.60 -7.80 -2.12
CA THR A 37 1.17 -7.52 -1.98
C THR A 37 0.41 -8.84 -1.85
N GLY A 38 -0.76 -8.78 -1.23
CA GLY A 38 -1.61 -9.94 -1.03
C GLY A 38 -2.94 -9.56 -0.42
N ARG A 39 -3.70 -10.59 -0.04
CA ARG A 39 -4.99 -10.44 0.63
C ARG A 39 -4.92 -10.99 2.04
N ASN A 40 -5.55 -10.29 2.98
CA ASN A 40 -5.81 -10.78 4.32
C ASN A 40 -6.92 -11.83 4.24
N VAL A 41 -6.56 -13.09 4.49
CA VAL A 41 -7.45 -14.25 4.43
C VAL A 41 -7.93 -14.71 5.81
N SER A 42 -7.84 -13.85 6.82
CA SER A 42 -8.27 -14.20 8.18
C SER A 42 -9.75 -14.62 8.21
N PRO A 43 -10.10 -15.74 8.88
CA PRO A 43 -11.49 -16.13 9.09
C PRO A 43 -12.20 -15.25 10.12
N GLU A 44 -11.47 -14.42 10.87
CA GLU A 44 -11.99 -13.53 11.90
C GLU A 44 -12.53 -12.23 11.28
N ALA A 45 -13.46 -12.36 10.34
CA ALA A 45 -13.99 -11.25 9.54
C ALA A 45 -14.40 -10.00 10.36
N PRO A 46 -14.99 -10.11 11.57
CA PRO A 46 -15.31 -8.93 12.39
C PRO A 46 -14.09 -8.11 12.83
N LEU A 47 -12.92 -8.74 12.97
CA LEU A 47 -11.67 -8.11 13.42
C LEU A 47 -10.83 -7.57 12.24
N VAL A 48 -11.17 -7.95 11.01
CA VAL A 48 -10.47 -7.45 9.80
C VAL A 48 -10.89 -6.02 9.47
N HIS A 49 -12.04 -5.53 9.97
CA HIS A 49 -12.56 -4.19 9.68
C HIS A 49 -12.68 -3.86 8.18
N GLY A 50 -12.77 -4.89 7.32
CA GLY A 50 -12.80 -4.74 5.87
C GLY A 50 -11.45 -4.45 5.21
N LEU A 51 -10.35 -4.41 5.96
CA LEU A 51 -8.98 -4.24 5.46
C LEU A 51 -8.46 -5.56 4.86
N VAL A 52 -8.92 -5.85 3.64
CA VAL A 52 -8.70 -7.15 2.98
C VAL A 52 -7.51 -7.12 2.03
N ASP A 53 -7.17 -5.98 1.45
CA ASP A 53 -6.02 -5.86 0.55
C ASP A 53 -4.82 -5.32 1.32
N LEU A 54 -3.60 -5.79 1.04
CA LEU A 54 -2.40 -5.28 1.70
C LEU A 54 -1.19 -5.26 0.78
N PHE A 55 -0.22 -4.42 1.13
CA PHE A 55 1.13 -4.47 0.63
C PHE A 55 2.14 -4.10 1.71
N TRP A 56 3.39 -4.46 1.51
CA TRP A 56 4.49 -3.99 2.34
C TRP A 56 5.76 -3.84 1.51
N ILE A 57 6.65 -3.03 2.06
CA ILE A 57 7.90 -2.65 1.44
C ILE A 57 8.96 -2.90 2.49
N ASP A 58 10.00 -3.61 2.09
CA ASP A 58 11.20 -3.75 2.90
C ASP A 58 12.15 -2.62 2.51
N PHE A 59 12.40 -1.71 3.45
CA PHE A 59 13.38 -0.64 3.28
C PHE A 59 14.66 -1.02 4.01
N ARG A 60 15.82 -0.71 3.41
CA ARG A 60 17.13 -0.87 4.03
C ARG A 60 17.23 -0.14 5.37
N ASP A 61 16.65 1.06 5.43
CA ASP A 61 16.73 1.98 6.56
C ASP A 61 15.64 3.06 6.48
N ALA A 62 15.55 3.90 7.51
CA ALA A 62 14.60 5.01 7.57
C ALA A 62 14.85 6.09 6.51
N GLU A 63 16.09 6.26 6.04
CA GLU A 63 16.43 7.25 5.00
C GLU A 63 15.82 6.83 3.64
N ALA A 64 15.89 5.54 3.30
CA ALA A 64 15.23 4.99 2.11
C ALA A 64 13.69 5.13 2.18
N ARG A 65 13.09 4.89 3.36
CA ARG A 65 11.66 5.16 3.59
C ARG A 65 11.32 6.65 3.39
N ASP A 66 12.14 7.55 3.92
CA ASP A 66 11.87 8.99 3.82
C ASP A 66 12.02 9.49 2.37
N ALA A 67 12.98 8.94 1.62
CA ALA A 67 13.11 9.16 0.18
C ALA A 67 11.86 8.67 -0.58
N TYR A 68 11.34 7.49 -0.23
CA TYR A 68 10.06 6.98 -0.74
C TYR A 68 8.90 7.94 -0.45
N LEU A 69 8.77 8.41 0.78
CA LEU A 69 7.71 9.35 1.17
C LEU A 69 7.81 10.69 0.43
N ALA A 70 9.03 11.15 0.11
CA ALA A 70 9.26 12.39 -0.63
C ALA A 70 9.03 12.26 -2.14
N ASN A 71 9.20 11.06 -2.72
CA ASN A 71 9.12 10.78 -4.16
C ASN A 71 7.76 11.21 -4.77
N THR A 72 7.80 11.89 -5.92
CA THR A 72 6.61 12.44 -6.60
C THR A 72 5.73 11.37 -7.22
N THR A 73 6.32 10.30 -7.76
CA THR A 73 5.63 9.14 -8.31
C THR A 73 4.84 8.42 -7.20
N HIS A 74 5.47 8.17 -6.05
CA HIS A 74 4.81 7.63 -4.87
C HIS A 74 3.62 8.50 -4.45
N LYS A 75 3.78 9.82 -4.33
CA LYS A 75 2.68 10.72 -3.96
C LYS A 75 1.50 10.65 -4.93
N ALA A 76 1.78 10.56 -6.23
CA ALA A 76 0.73 10.42 -7.24
C ALA A 76 -0.02 9.08 -7.12
N ILE A 77 0.69 7.98 -6.87
CA ILE A 77 0.09 6.67 -6.61
C ILE A 77 -0.72 6.70 -5.31
N GLY A 78 -0.19 7.28 -4.24
CA GLY A 78 -0.86 7.46 -2.96
C GLY A 78 -2.19 8.22 -3.11
N ALA A 79 -2.22 9.30 -3.91
CA ALA A 79 -3.45 10.02 -4.20
C ALA A 79 -4.50 9.15 -4.94
N ARG A 80 -4.07 8.28 -5.86
CA ARG A 80 -4.96 7.32 -6.55
C ARG A 80 -5.49 6.25 -5.59
N ILE A 81 -4.67 5.78 -4.65
CA ILE A 81 -5.11 4.85 -3.59
C ILE A 81 -6.18 5.54 -2.73
N MET A 82 -5.92 6.77 -2.26
CA MET A 82 -6.86 7.53 -1.44
C MET A 82 -8.21 7.75 -2.15
N ALA A 83 -8.21 8.02 -3.45
CA ALA A 83 -9.42 8.16 -4.25
C ALA A 83 -10.20 6.83 -4.44
N SER A 84 -9.55 5.70 -4.16
CA SER A 84 -10.10 4.35 -4.33
C SER A 84 -10.65 3.75 -3.02
N LEU A 85 -10.52 4.44 -1.88
CA LEU A 85 -10.90 3.94 -0.57
C LEU A 85 -12.42 3.96 -0.33
N ASP A 86 -12.89 2.99 0.47
CA ASP A 86 -14.28 2.95 0.96
C ASP A 86 -14.44 3.76 2.25
N GLY A 87 -14.85 5.02 2.14
CA GLY A 87 -15.10 5.86 3.32
C GLY A 87 -13.89 6.70 3.79
N GLY A 88 -12.90 6.93 2.91
CA GLY A 88 -11.79 7.85 3.17
C GLY A 88 -10.68 7.26 4.04
N GLN A 89 -10.05 8.08 4.90
CA GLN A 89 -8.83 7.71 5.64
C GLN A 89 -9.01 6.52 6.60
N GLU A 90 -10.22 6.27 7.09
CA GLU A 90 -10.49 5.12 7.96
C GLU A 90 -10.39 3.76 7.23
N ALA A 91 -10.37 3.78 5.89
CA ALA A 91 -10.22 2.59 5.05
C ALA A 91 -8.76 2.26 4.70
N ILE A 92 -7.80 2.87 5.39
CA ILE A 92 -6.38 2.55 5.24
C ILE A 92 -5.70 2.49 6.60
N PHE A 93 -4.87 1.49 6.81
CA PHE A 93 -4.05 1.34 8.02
C PHE A 93 -2.59 1.19 7.62
N VAL A 94 -1.72 1.99 8.24
CA VAL A 94 -0.27 1.99 8.00
C VAL A 94 0.43 1.54 9.27
N CYS A 95 1.35 0.58 9.13
CA CYS A 95 2.16 0.06 10.21
C CYS A 95 3.61 -0.05 9.73
N ASP A 96 4.49 0.77 10.30
CA ASP A 96 5.93 0.68 10.11
C ASP A 96 6.54 -0.10 11.28
N LEU A 97 7.37 -1.09 10.95
CA LEU A 97 8.02 -1.96 11.92
C LEU A 97 9.53 -1.82 11.75
N GLU A 98 10.22 -1.47 12.83
CA GLU A 98 11.67 -1.57 12.95
C GLU A 98 12.00 -2.92 13.59
N LEU A 99 12.85 -3.71 12.94
CA LEU A 99 13.22 -5.08 13.33
C LEU A 99 14.54 -5.13 14.10
#